data_AF-A0A183BEH3-F1
#
_entry.id   AF-A0A183BEH3-F1
#
_cell.length_a   1.000
_cell.length_b   1.000
_cell.length_c   1.000
_cell.angle_alpha   90.00
_cell.angle_beta   90.00
_cell.angle_gamma   90.00
#
_symmetry.space_group_name_H-M   'P 1'
#
loop_
_entity.id
_entity.type
_entity.pdbx_description
1 polymer ?
#
loop_
_entity_poly.entity_id
_entity_poly.type
_entity_poly.pdbx_seq_one_letter_code
_entity_poly.pdbx_strand_id
1 'polypeptide(L)'
;MELRTIESLNLHSHPSEIEEWFERFELWCSLRHNGKRDQSIIFLMVGGKEMYFWLKNLAFPDNPTKLPFPILKQLLLAHVIPVDFQATERVKFNSLVRAESMPCRDFILLLNNQASKCKYGDILEEQLCDRLTAGIKNMNLQRKLLEKKDLTFSDARRICE
;
A
#
# COMPACT_ATOMS: atom_id res chain seq x y z
N MET A 1 -23.01 18.30 -3.28
CA MET A 1 -22.42 17.18 -2.52
C MET A 1 -21.36 17.77 -1.61
N GLU A 2 -21.61 17.83 -0.29
CA GLU A 2 -20.56 18.23 0.66
C GLU A 2 -19.48 17.15 0.62
N LEU A 3 -18.33 17.48 0.05
CA LEU A 3 -17.20 16.57 0.07
C LEU A 3 -16.77 16.40 1.54
N ARG A 4 -16.53 15.17 1.96
CA ARG A 4 -16.04 14.89 3.33
C ARG A 4 -14.67 15.53 3.54
N THR A 5 -14.40 15.93 4.77
CA THR A 5 -13.06 16.34 5.23
C THR A 5 -12.20 15.09 5.34
N ILE A 6 -10.98 15.11 4.79
CA ILE A 6 -10.03 14.02 5.02
C ILE A 6 -9.50 14.14 6.46
N GLU A 7 -9.30 13.00 7.13
CA GLU A 7 -8.73 12.95 8.48
C GLU A 7 -7.26 13.37 8.48
N SER A 8 -6.76 13.84 9.63
CA SER A 8 -5.33 14.14 9.80
C SER A 8 -4.49 12.87 9.73
N LEU A 9 -3.28 12.96 9.16
CA LEU A 9 -2.36 11.84 9.10
C LEU A 9 -1.86 11.46 10.50
N ASN A 10 -1.90 10.17 10.83
CA ASN A 10 -1.19 9.61 11.97
C ASN A 10 0.21 9.16 11.53
N LEU A 11 1.26 9.82 12.02
CA LEU A 11 2.64 9.48 11.66
C LEU A 11 3.16 8.19 12.32
N HIS A 12 2.42 7.67 13.31
CA HIS A 12 2.75 6.42 13.99
C HIS A 12 2.04 5.20 13.41
N SER A 13 1.21 5.40 12.38
CA SER A 13 0.55 4.32 11.64
C SER A 13 1.56 3.45 10.89
N HIS A 14 1.11 2.27 10.46
CA HIS A 14 1.92 1.39 9.62
C HIS A 14 2.32 2.11 8.31
N PRO A 15 3.54 1.93 7.77
CA PRO A 15 3.98 2.67 6.58
C PRO A 15 3.02 2.57 5.38
N SER A 16 2.37 1.42 5.18
CA SER A 16 1.35 1.27 4.14
C SER A 16 0.11 2.15 4.35
N GLU A 17 -0.32 2.37 5.60
CA GLU A 17 -1.44 3.26 5.92
C GLU A 17 -1.08 4.73 5.68
N ILE A 18 0.20 5.08 5.90
CA ILE A 18 0.73 6.40 5.58
C ILE A 18 0.71 6.61 4.05
N GLU A 19 1.19 5.63 3.27
CA GLU A 19 1.12 5.68 1.80
C GLU A 19 -0.34 5.80 1.30
N GLU A 20 -1.25 5.00 1.85
CA GLU A 20 -2.68 5.06 1.52
C GLU A 20 -3.31 6.42 1.85
N TRP A 21 -2.93 7.04 2.98
CA TRP A 21 -3.39 8.39 3.30
C TRP A 21 -2.97 9.41 2.24
N PHE A 22 -1.75 9.32 1.72
CA PHE A 22 -1.27 10.21 0.65
C PHE A 22 -2.06 10.01 -0.65
N GLU A 23 -2.35 8.76 -1.02
CA GLU A 23 -3.17 8.45 -2.20
C GLU A 23 -4.58 9.03 -2.06
N ARG A 24 -5.21 8.85 -0.89
CA ARG A 24 -6.52 9.46 -0.58
C ARG A 24 -6.47 10.98 -0.60
N PHE A 25 -5.39 11.59 -0.11
CA PHE A 25 -5.19 13.04 -0.14
C PHE A 25 -5.10 13.57 -1.58
N GLU A 26 -4.36 12.90 -2.46
CA GLU A 26 -4.23 13.26 -3.87
C GLU A 26 -5.58 13.15 -4.61
N LEU A 27 -6.33 12.06 -4.37
CA LEU A 27 -7.70 11.88 -4.89
C LEU A 27 -8.65 12.95 -4.35
N TRP A 28 -8.56 13.28 -3.06
CA TRP A 28 -9.39 14.32 -2.47
C TRP A 28 -9.11 15.71 -3.06
N CYS A 29 -7.83 15.99 -3.35
CA CYS A 29 -7.42 17.23 -4.01
C CYS A 29 -7.96 17.32 -5.45
N SER A 30 -7.91 16.22 -6.20
CA SER A 30 -8.35 16.18 -7.60
C SER A 30 -9.85 16.47 -7.75
N LEU A 31 -10.67 16.00 -6.80
CA LEU A 31 -12.13 16.21 -6.80
C LEU A 31 -12.56 17.66 -6.48
N ARG A 32 -11.77 18.40 -5.70
CA ARG A 32 -12.19 19.71 -5.17
C ARG A 32 -11.68 20.92 -5.94
N HIS A 33 -10.54 20.83 -6.63
CA HIS A 33 -9.69 22.02 -6.74
C HIS A 33 -9.34 22.51 -8.13
N ASN A 34 -9.78 21.89 -9.23
CA ASN A 34 -9.51 22.33 -10.62
C ASN A 34 -8.04 22.79 -10.85
N GLY A 35 -7.07 22.25 -10.09
CA GLY A 35 -5.66 22.64 -10.11
C GLY A 35 -5.29 24.05 -9.63
N LYS A 36 -6.20 24.85 -9.04
CA LYS A 36 -5.95 26.30 -8.78
C LYS A 36 -5.50 26.69 -7.37
N ARG A 37 -5.70 25.87 -6.34
CA ARG A 37 -5.16 26.13 -4.98
C ARG A 37 -3.87 25.33 -4.78
N ASP A 38 -2.94 25.94 -4.06
CA ASP A 38 -1.64 25.34 -3.74
C ASP A 38 -1.84 24.07 -2.88
N GLN A 39 -1.66 22.91 -3.50
CA GLN A 39 -1.76 21.59 -2.86
C GLN A 39 -0.84 21.50 -1.63
N SER A 40 0.28 22.23 -1.64
CA SER A 40 1.24 22.29 -0.54
C SER A 40 0.64 22.96 0.68
N ILE A 41 -0.06 24.09 0.50
CA ILE A 41 -0.76 24.79 1.61
C ILE A 41 -1.85 23.91 2.20
N ILE A 42 -2.63 23.25 1.34
CA ILE A 42 -3.70 22.34 1.77
C ILE A 42 -3.11 21.19 2.58
N PHE A 43 -2.05 20.56 2.08
CA PHE A 43 -1.35 19.46 2.73
C PHE A 43 -0.87 19.85 4.15
N LEU A 44 -0.22 21.00 4.28
CA LEU A 44 0.27 21.52 5.57
C LEU A 44 -0.84 21.83 6.57
N MET A 45 -2.01 22.25 6.10
CA MET A 45 -3.17 22.56 6.96
C MET A 45 -3.92 21.30 7.42
N VAL A 46 -4.08 20.34 6.52
CA VAL A 46 -4.89 19.13 6.74
C VAL A 46 -4.10 18.04 7.47
N GLY A 47 -2.79 17.97 7.24
CA GLY A 47 -1.91 16.98 7.84
C GLY A 47 -1.78 17.04 9.36
N GLY A 48 -2.24 18.13 9.99
CA GLY A 48 -2.26 18.30 11.44
C GLY A 48 -0.95 18.85 12.02
N LYS A 49 -0.99 19.12 13.33
CA LYS A 49 0.09 19.83 14.04
C LYS A 49 1.43 19.08 14.01
N GLU A 50 1.39 17.76 14.20
CA GLU A 50 2.59 16.93 14.28
C GLU A 50 3.30 16.84 12.92
N MET A 51 2.56 16.56 11.85
CA MET A 51 3.11 16.58 10.49
C MET A 51 3.76 17.93 10.16
N TYR A 52 3.08 19.03 10.46
CA TYR A 52 3.63 20.36 10.21
C TYR A 52 4.92 20.61 10.99
N PHE A 53 5.00 20.17 12.25
CA PHE A 53 6.22 20.27 13.05
C PHE A 53 7.38 19.52 12.38
N TRP A 54 7.16 18.27 11.94
CA TRP A 54 8.19 17.50 11.26
C TRP A 54 8.61 18.12 9.94
N LEU A 55 7.66 18.49 9.08
CA LEU A 55 7.97 19.13 7.79
C LEU A 55 8.74 20.43 7.95
N LYS A 56 8.42 21.24 8.97
CA LYS A 56 9.18 22.46 9.27
C LYS A 56 10.65 22.17 9.62
N ASN A 57 10.91 21.10 10.37
CA ASN A 57 12.27 20.71 10.72
C ASN A 57 13.01 20.06 9.54
N LEU A 58 12.32 19.18 8.79
CA LEU A 58 12.88 18.47 7.63
C LEU A 58 13.18 19.40 6.44
N ALA A 59 12.41 20.48 6.29
CA ALA A 59 12.59 21.47 5.22
C ALA A 59 13.66 22.54 5.53
N PHE A 60 14.14 22.64 6.77
CA PHE A 60 15.09 23.70 7.15
C PHE A 60 16.39 23.61 6.32
N PRO A 61 16.91 24.73 5.77
CA PRO A 61 16.57 26.14 6.05
C PRO A 61 15.42 26.73 5.24
N ASP A 62 14.82 25.98 4.33
CA ASP A 62 13.71 26.44 3.51
C ASP A 62 12.40 26.59 4.31
N ASN A 63 11.48 27.40 3.78
CA ASN A 63 10.13 27.50 4.32
C ASN A 63 9.24 26.41 3.70
N PRO A 64 8.66 25.47 4.47
CA PRO A 64 7.81 24.41 3.94
C PRO A 64 6.59 24.95 3.17
N THR A 65 6.08 26.15 3.49
CA THR A 65 4.95 26.75 2.76
C THR A 65 5.31 27.22 1.35
N LYS A 66 6.60 27.23 1.00
CA LYS A 66 7.09 27.59 -0.33
C LYS A 66 7.53 26.37 -1.14
N LEU A 67 7.59 25.19 -0.52
CA LEU A 67 7.98 23.96 -1.18
C LEU A 67 6.77 23.33 -1.87
N PRO A 68 6.93 22.79 -3.09
CA PRO A 68 5.84 22.13 -3.78
C PRO A 68 5.51 20.79 -3.10
N PHE A 69 4.23 20.42 -3.13
CA PHE A 69 3.73 19.19 -2.49
C PHE A 69 4.56 17.92 -2.74
N PRO A 70 5.03 17.60 -3.97
CA PRO A 70 5.85 16.40 -4.20
C PRO A 70 7.12 16.36 -3.34
N ILE A 71 7.74 17.52 -3.09
CA ILE A 71 8.93 17.63 -2.25
C ILE A 71 8.57 17.43 -0.78
N LEU A 72 7.47 18.03 -0.31
CA LEU A 72 6.99 17.84 1.06
C LEU A 72 6.62 16.37 1.34
N LYS A 73 5.91 15.72 0.40
CA LYS A 73 5.59 14.29 0.44
C LYS A 73 6.86 13.46 0.55
N GLN A 74 7.85 13.71 -0.31
CA GLN A 74 9.11 12.97 -0.29
C GLN A 74 9.87 13.14 1.04
N LEU A 75 9.99 14.37 1.55
CA LEU A 75 10.65 14.64 2.84
C LEU A 75 9.99 13.85 3.97
N LEU A 76 8.66 13.85 4.04
CA LEU A 76 7.95 13.12 5.08
C LEU A 76 8.11 11.61 4.92
N LEU A 77 7.90 11.07 3.72
CA LEU A 77 8.01 9.63 3.45
C LEU A 77 9.42 9.10 3.75
N ALA A 78 10.47 9.85 3.38
CA ALA A 78 11.85 9.48 3.67
C ALA A 78 12.16 9.45 5.18
N HIS A 79 11.41 10.21 5.98
CA HIS A 79 11.56 10.23 7.43
C HIS A 79 10.79 9.10 8.12
N VAL A 80 9.56 8.82 7.67
CA VAL A 80 8.64 7.91 8.38
C VAL A 80 8.64 6.47 7.86
N ILE A 81 9.08 6.23 6.62
CA ILE A 81 9.13 4.88 6.04
C ILE A 81 10.54 4.31 6.21
N PRO A 82 10.71 3.20 6.97
CA PRO A 82 11.99 2.53 7.09
C PRO A 82 12.51 2.00 5.75
N VAL A 83 13.83 2.01 5.57
CA VAL A 83 14.50 1.53 4.33
C VAL A 83 14.21 0.04 4.06
N ASP A 84 14.03 -0.76 5.10
CA ASP A 84 13.80 -2.21 5.05
C ASP A 84 12.32 -2.62 5.08
N PHE A 85 11.40 -1.65 5.05
CA PHE A 85 9.95 -1.89 5.12
C PHE A 85 9.49 -2.95 4.11
N GLN A 86 9.92 -2.83 2.84
CA GLN A 86 9.53 -3.76 1.78
C GLN A 86 10.00 -5.19 2.05
N ALA A 87 11.21 -5.36 2.56
CA ALA A 87 11.76 -6.67 2.88
C ALA A 87 10.92 -7.35 3.97
N THR A 88 10.55 -6.59 5.00
CA THR A 88 9.68 -7.06 6.08
C THR A 88 8.31 -7.53 5.56
N GLU A 89 7.68 -6.75 4.69
CA GLU A 89 6.37 -7.11 4.12
C GLU A 89 6.45 -8.33 3.20
N ARG A 90 7.56 -8.49 2.46
CA ARG A 90 7.82 -9.68 1.62
C ARG A 90 8.05 -10.94 2.46
N VAL A 91 8.72 -10.82 3.62
CA VAL A 91 8.85 -11.94 4.56
C VAL A 91 7.47 -12.36 5.08
N LYS A 92 6.65 -11.40 5.51
CA LYS A 92 5.26 -11.66 5.92
C LYS A 92 4.48 -12.35 4.79
N PHE A 93 4.53 -11.81 3.57
CA PHE A 93 3.89 -12.42 2.40
C PHE A 93 4.32 -13.87 2.18
N ASN A 94 5.62 -14.12 2.19
CA ASN A 94 6.17 -15.46 1.94
C ASN A 94 5.93 -16.45 3.07
N SER A 95 5.56 -15.96 4.26
CA SER A 95 5.14 -16.81 5.38
C SER A 95 3.66 -17.19 5.34
N LEU A 96 2.85 -16.60 4.45
CA LEU A 96 1.41 -16.86 4.38
C LEU A 96 1.12 -18.28 3.90
N VAL A 97 0.34 -18.99 4.70
CA VAL A 97 -0.15 -20.34 4.44
C VAL A 97 -1.66 -20.36 4.73
N ARG A 98 -2.43 -20.98 3.84
CA ARG A 98 -3.87 -21.11 4.02
C ARG A 98 -4.16 -22.07 5.18
N ALA A 99 -4.91 -21.63 6.17
CA ALA A 99 -5.44 -22.52 7.20
C ALA A 99 -6.46 -23.49 6.57
N GLU A 100 -6.55 -24.72 7.07
CA GLU A 100 -7.42 -25.75 6.48
C GLU A 100 -8.89 -25.31 6.38
N SER A 101 -9.37 -24.63 7.42
CA SER A 101 -10.73 -24.08 7.53
C SER A 101 -10.96 -22.78 6.76
N MET A 102 -9.90 -22.11 6.28
CA MET A 102 -10.01 -20.82 5.60
C MET A 102 -10.44 -21.03 4.14
N PRO A 103 -11.54 -20.44 3.67
CA PRO A 103 -11.93 -20.46 2.26
C PRO A 103 -10.84 -19.92 1.34
N CYS A 104 -10.68 -20.49 0.14
CA CYS A 104 -9.67 -20.04 -0.82
C CYS A 104 -9.80 -18.55 -1.16
N ARG A 105 -11.03 -18.05 -1.34
CA ARG A 105 -11.30 -16.63 -1.61
C ARG A 105 -10.74 -15.70 -0.53
N ASP A 106 -10.81 -16.10 0.74
CA ASP A 106 -10.37 -15.29 1.87
C ASP A 106 -8.84 -15.29 1.94
N PHE A 107 -8.21 -16.44 1.60
CA PHE A 107 -6.76 -16.52 1.46
C PHE A 107 -6.25 -15.67 0.30
N ILE A 108 -6.93 -15.66 -0.85
CA ILE A 108 -6.59 -14.80 -1.99
C ILE A 108 -6.69 -13.33 -1.59
N LEU A 109 -7.72 -12.93 -0.85
CA LEU A 109 -7.85 -11.56 -0.35
C LEU A 109 -6.70 -11.19 0.61
N LEU A 110 -6.32 -12.11 1.50
CA LEU A 110 -5.18 -11.93 2.39
C LEU A 110 -3.86 -11.76 1.62
N LEU A 111 -3.63 -12.60 0.59
CA LEU A 111 -2.47 -12.49 -0.28
C LEU A 111 -2.43 -11.14 -1.00
N ASN A 112 -3.54 -10.70 -1.58
CA ASN A 112 -3.63 -9.40 -2.26
C ASN A 112 -3.34 -8.24 -1.31
N ASN A 113 -3.92 -8.25 -0.10
CA ASN A 113 -3.68 -7.21 0.90
C ASN A 113 -2.22 -7.17 1.36
N GLN A 114 -1.57 -8.33 1.51
CA GLN A 114 -0.16 -8.36 1.91
C GLN A 114 0.76 -7.98 0.75
N ALA A 115 0.45 -8.42 -0.48
CA ALA A 115 1.23 -8.13 -1.68
C ALA A 115 1.23 -6.63 -2.05
N SER A 116 0.14 -5.89 -1.78
CA SER A 116 0.08 -4.44 -2.03
C SER A 116 1.15 -3.66 -1.26
N LYS A 117 1.64 -4.21 -0.14
CA LYS A 117 2.68 -3.60 0.71
C LYS A 117 4.11 -4.02 0.30
N CYS A 118 4.24 -5.00 -0.58
CA CYS A 118 5.53 -5.61 -0.93
C CYS A 118 6.28 -4.92 -2.07
N LYS A 119 5.62 -4.01 -2.80
CA LYS A 119 6.15 -3.32 -3.98
C LYS A 119 6.80 -4.29 -4.98
N TYR A 120 6.07 -5.33 -5.38
CA TYR A 120 6.56 -6.32 -6.34
C TYR A 120 6.70 -5.77 -7.77
N GLY A 121 5.99 -4.69 -8.11
CA GLY A 121 6.03 -4.13 -9.46
C GLY A 121 5.54 -5.14 -10.50
N ASP A 122 6.31 -5.31 -11.57
CA ASP A 122 5.91 -6.10 -12.74
C ASP A 122 5.78 -7.61 -12.46
N ILE A 123 6.43 -8.12 -11.40
CA ILE A 123 6.36 -9.54 -11.01
C ILE A 123 5.23 -9.85 -10.03
N LEU A 124 4.32 -8.90 -9.76
CA LEU A 124 3.26 -9.07 -8.77
C LEU A 124 2.37 -10.30 -9.04
N GLU A 125 1.94 -10.50 -10.29
CA GLU A 125 1.07 -11.64 -10.62
C GLU A 125 1.79 -12.99 -10.46
N GLU A 126 3.07 -13.06 -10.81
CA GLU A 126 3.91 -14.26 -10.61
C GLU A 126 4.02 -14.58 -9.12
N GLN A 127 4.34 -13.58 -8.28
CA GLN A 127 4.46 -13.75 -6.83
C GLN A 127 3.15 -14.19 -6.18
N LEU A 128 2.01 -13.65 -6.63
CA LEU A 128 0.68 -14.05 -6.16
C LEU A 128 0.35 -15.50 -6.57
N CYS A 129 0.66 -15.90 -7.80
CA CYS A 129 0.47 -17.26 -8.30
C CYS A 129 1.30 -18.28 -7.50
N ASP A 130 2.60 -18.00 -7.37
CA ASP A 130 3.54 -18.86 -6.65
C ASP A 130 3.14 -19.02 -5.20
N ARG A 131 2.82 -17.90 -4.53
CA ARG A 131 2.46 -17.94 -3.12
C ARG A 131 1.12 -18.61 -2.87
N LEU A 132 0.12 -18.41 -3.75
CA LEU A 132 -1.16 -19.12 -3.67
C LEU A 132 -0.96 -20.63 -3.78
N THR A 133 -0.20 -21.07 -4.79
CA THR A 133 0.07 -22.50 -5.05
C THR A 133 0.84 -23.15 -3.90
N ALA A 134 1.88 -22.48 -3.41
CA ALA A 134 2.70 -22.99 -2.31
C ALA A 134 2.05 -22.81 -0.93
N GLY A 135 1.06 -21.91 -0.79
CA GLY A 135 0.31 -21.66 0.44
C GLY A 135 -0.85 -22.63 0.68
N ILE A 136 -1.27 -23.39 -0.33
CA ILE A 136 -2.34 -24.39 -0.23
C ILE A 136 -1.76 -25.74 0.18
N LYS A 137 -2.16 -26.23 1.37
CA LYS A 137 -1.78 -27.55 1.88
C LYS A 137 -2.71 -28.70 1.47
N ASN A 138 -3.82 -28.41 0.79
CA ASN A 138 -4.71 -29.45 0.28
C ASN A 138 -4.05 -30.14 -0.92
N MET A 139 -3.62 -31.39 -0.73
CA MET A 139 -2.89 -32.16 -1.75
C MET A 139 -3.62 -32.30 -3.09
N ASN A 140 -4.94 -32.46 -3.07
CA ASN A 140 -5.71 -32.62 -4.31
C ASN A 140 -5.81 -31.31 -5.08
N LEU A 141 -6.02 -30.19 -4.37
CA LEU A 141 -6.07 -28.88 -4.98
C LEU A 141 -4.68 -28.45 -5.49
N GLN A 142 -3.64 -28.67 -4.69
CA GLN A 142 -2.27 -28.36 -5.07
C GLN A 142 -1.83 -29.16 -6.30
N ARG A 143 -2.20 -30.44 -6.40
CA ARG A 143 -1.93 -31.26 -7.60
C ARG A 143 -2.57 -30.65 -8.86
N LYS A 144 -3.85 -30.27 -8.79
CA LYS A 144 -4.55 -29.63 -9.93
C LYS A 144 -3.88 -28.34 -10.39
N LEU A 145 -3.38 -27.54 -9.44
CA LEU A 145 -2.64 -26.32 -9.75
C LEU A 145 -1.32 -26.64 -10.48
N LEU A 146 -0.55 -27.61 -9.96
CA LEU A 146 0.76 -27.99 -10.50
C LEU A 146 0.68 -28.75 -11.84
N GLU A 147 -0.45 -29.40 -12.16
CA GLU A 147 -0.67 -30.06 -13.45
C GLU A 147 -0.87 -29.07 -14.60
N LYS A 148 -1.26 -27.83 -14.30
CA LYS A 148 -1.48 -26.83 -15.32
C LYS A 148 -0.17 -26.18 -15.74
N LYS A 149 0.20 -26.39 -17.01
CA LYS A 149 1.30 -25.67 -17.65
C LYS A 149 1.01 -24.18 -17.73
N ASP A 150 2.04 -23.36 -17.55
CA ASP A 150 2.00 -21.89 -17.66
C ASP A 150 0.88 -21.30 -16.77
N LEU A 151 0.79 -21.79 -15.53
CA LEU A 151 -0.23 -21.40 -14.55
C LEU A 151 -0.16 -19.91 -14.25
N THR A 152 -1.21 -19.17 -14.60
CA THR A 152 -1.37 -17.76 -14.24
C THR A 152 -2.09 -17.61 -12.90
N PHE A 153 -1.98 -16.44 -12.26
CA PHE A 153 -2.74 -16.16 -11.05
C PHE A 153 -4.26 -16.23 -11.29
N SER A 154 -4.73 -15.78 -12.46
CA SER A 154 -6.15 -15.88 -12.85
C SER A 154 -6.62 -17.34 -12.94
N ASP A 155 -5.79 -18.22 -13.49
CA ASP A 155 -6.08 -19.65 -13.55
C ASP A 155 -6.08 -20.30 -12.16
N ALA A 156 -5.09 -19.98 -11.34
CA ALA A 156 -4.98 -20.51 -9.98
C ALA A 156 -6.21 -20.14 -9.14
N ARG A 157 -6.71 -18.89 -9.27
CA ARG A 157 -7.96 -18.46 -8.63
C ARG A 157 -9.16 -19.31 -9.06
N ARG A 158 -9.34 -19.52 -10.36
CA ARG A 158 -10.44 -20.35 -10.90
C ARG A 158 -10.39 -21.81 -10.48
N ILE A 159 -9.18 -22.35 -10.26
CA ILE A 159 -9.01 -23.74 -9.77
C ILE A 159 -9.33 -23.84 -8.27
N CYS A 160 -9.10 -22.77 -7.51
CA CYS A 160 -9.30 -22.72 -6.06
C CYS A 160 -10.72 -22.42 -5.61
N GLU A 161 -11.52 -21.77 -6.46
CA GLU A 161 -12.96 -21.51 -6.30
C GLU A 161 -13.79 -22.71 -6.73
#